data_AF-A0A359HLQ5-F1
#
_entry.id   AF-A0A359HLQ5-F1
#
_cell.length_a   1.000
_cell.length_b   1.000
_cell.length_c   1.000
_cell.angle_alpha   90.00
_cell.angle_beta   90.00
_cell.angle_gamma   90.00
#
_symmetry.space_group_name_H-M   'P 1'
#
loop_
_entity.id
_entity.type
_entity.pdbx_description
1 polymer ?
#
loop_
_entity_poly.entity_id
_entity_poly.type
_entity_poly.pdbx_seq_one_letter_code
_entity_poly.pdbx_strand_id
1 'polypeptide(L)'
;MDFLDPLFDSVNDYKIRQSRRKIMKKTVIWVILCTLWLAMLLTACSAAESLDGTSWAMTSYRDSQGNLAEILPETLVTADFQADQVSGNVTCNSYSGTYQATGNEIKIGPLATTLR
;
A
#
# COMPACT_ATOMS: atom_id res chain seq x y z
N MET A 1 -75.45 -3.37 1.29
CA MET A 1 -75.15 -2.90 2.67
C MET A 1 -73.78 -3.44 2.99
N ASP A 2 -72.75 -2.76 2.50
CA ASP A 2 -71.36 -3.15 2.68
C ASP A 2 -70.70 -2.10 3.58
N PHE A 3 -71.13 -2.09 4.84
CA PHE A 3 -70.40 -1.42 5.90
C PHE A 3 -69.25 -2.36 6.30
N LEU A 4 -68.27 -2.50 5.40
CA LEU A 4 -67.03 -3.18 5.71
C LEU A 4 -66.26 -2.27 6.68
N ASP A 5 -65.97 -2.81 7.86
CA ASP A 5 -65.36 -2.14 9.00
C ASP A 5 -64.07 -1.38 8.58
N PRO A 6 -64.02 -0.03 8.67
CA PRO A 6 -62.82 0.74 8.32
C PRO A 6 -61.62 0.41 9.23
N LEU A 7 -61.89 -0.17 10.41
CA LEU A 7 -60.86 -0.67 11.31
C LEU A 7 -60.19 -1.95 10.80
N PHE A 8 -60.91 -2.82 10.09
CA PHE A 8 -60.34 -4.04 9.52
C PHE A 8 -59.34 -3.70 8.40
N ASP A 9 -59.68 -2.71 7.57
CA ASP A 9 -58.79 -2.22 6.50
C ASP A 9 -57.53 -1.54 7.08
N SER A 10 -57.70 -0.71 8.12
CA SER A 10 -56.59 -0.05 8.83
C SER A 10 -55.62 -1.04 9.51
N VAL A 11 -56.15 -2.10 10.14
CA VAL A 11 -55.33 -3.16 10.76
C VAL A 11 -54.54 -3.95 9.71
N ASN A 12 -55.13 -4.22 8.55
CA ASN A 12 -54.45 -4.91 7.44
C ASN A 12 -53.34 -4.03 6.83
N ASP A 13 -53.61 -2.75 6.58
CA ASP A 13 -52.60 -1.80 6.10
C ASP A 13 -51.47 -1.62 7.14
N TYR A 14 -51.80 -1.55 8.43
CA TYR A 14 -50.78 -1.51 9.49
C TYR A 14 -49.86 -2.74 9.47
N LYS A 15 -50.41 -3.95 9.32
CA LYS A 15 -49.62 -5.18 9.22
C LYS A 15 -48.76 -5.20 7.95
N ILE A 16 -49.27 -4.71 6.82
CA ILE A 16 -48.53 -4.60 5.55
C ILE A 16 -47.39 -3.59 5.69
N ARG A 17 -47.63 -2.40 6.27
CA ARG A 17 -46.61 -1.37 6.54
C ARG A 17 -45.53 -1.87 7.51
N GLN A 18 -45.92 -2.59 8.56
CA GLN A 18 -44.98 -3.23 9.51
C GLN A 18 -44.14 -4.32 8.83
N SER A 19 -44.76 -5.17 8.01
CA SER A 19 -44.08 -6.21 7.24
C SER A 19 -43.07 -5.61 6.27
N ARG A 20 -43.48 -4.61 5.49
CA ARG A 20 -42.61 -3.84 4.57
C ARG A 20 -41.47 -3.16 5.32
N ARG A 21 -41.72 -2.56 6.49
CA ARG A 21 -40.67 -1.94 7.33
C ARG A 21 -39.65 -2.96 7.83
N LYS A 22 -40.09 -4.17 8.23
CA LYS A 22 -39.19 -5.24 8.67
C LYS A 22 -38.37 -5.81 7.51
N ILE A 23 -38.99 -6.05 6.35
CA ILE A 23 -38.32 -6.53 5.14
C ILE A 23 -37.30 -5.48 4.68
N MET A 24 -37.71 -4.22 4.54
CA MET A 24 -36.84 -3.12 4.08
C MET A 24 -35.66 -2.88 5.03
N LYS A 25 -35.86 -2.92 6.35
CA LYS A 25 -34.75 -2.84 7.33
C LYS A 25 -33.77 -4.01 7.19
N LYS A 26 -34.27 -5.24 7.00
CA LYS A 26 -33.42 -6.42 6.79
C LYS A 26 -32.65 -6.33 5.48
N THR A 27 -33.32 -5.95 4.38
CA THR A 27 -32.68 -5.78 3.07
C THR A 27 -31.62 -4.68 3.10
N VAL A 28 -31.90 -3.53 3.73
CA VAL A 28 -30.91 -2.44 3.87
C VAL A 28 -29.71 -2.86 4.71
N ILE A 29 -29.91 -3.53 5.85
CA ILE A 29 -28.80 -4.04 6.68
C ILE A 29 -27.96 -5.07 5.91
N TRP A 30 -28.61 -6.00 5.21
CA TRP A 30 -27.90 -6.99 4.39
C TRP A 30 -27.13 -6.36 3.24
N VAL A 31 -27.69 -5.38 2.54
CA VAL A 31 -26.99 -4.64 1.48
C VAL A 31 -25.79 -3.88 2.04
N ILE A 32 -25.95 -3.18 3.17
CA ILE A 32 -24.83 -2.48 3.83
C ILE A 32 -23.73 -3.48 4.21
N LEU A 33 -24.08 -4.61 4.84
CA LEU A 33 -23.11 -5.64 5.19
C LEU A 33 -22.41 -6.22 3.95
N CYS A 34 -23.13 -6.52 2.87
CA CYS A 34 -22.54 -6.98 1.62
C CYS A 34 -21.62 -5.94 0.98
N THR A 35 -22.00 -4.66 0.99
CA THR A 35 -21.16 -3.59 0.43
C THR A 35 -19.90 -3.34 1.27
N LEU A 36 -20.01 -3.41 2.61
CA LEU A 36 -18.86 -3.29 3.51
C LEU A 36 -17.91 -4.49 3.38
N TRP A 37 -18.45 -5.70 3.22
CA TRP A 37 -17.66 -6.92 3.02
C TRP A 37 -16.97 -6.92 1.64
N LEU A 38 -17.66 -6.46 0.60
CA LEU A 38 -17.09 -6.33 -0.75
C LEU A 38 -15.99 -5.26 -0.81
N ALA A 39 -16.17 -4.13 -0.12
CA ALA A 39 -15.15 -3.08 -0.06
C ALA A 39 -13.87 -3.53 0.67
N MET A 40 -14.00 -4.41 1.68
CA MET A 40 -12.86 -4.97 2.41
C MET A 40 -11.97 -5.88 1.54
N LEU A 41 -12.56 -6.54 0.53
CA LEU A 41 -11.84 -7.41 -0.42
C LEU A 41 -11.04 -6.65 -1.48
N LEU A 42 -11.30 -5.35 -1.69
CA LEU A 42 -10.56 -4.54 -2.66
C LEU A 42 -9.27 -3.91 -2.10
N THR A 43 -8.91 -4.21 -0.85
CA THR A 43 -7.75 -3.57 -0.21
C THR A 43 -6.47 -4.39 -0.40
N ALA A 44 -5.44 -3.69 -0.89
CA ALA A 44 -4.03 -4.06 -1.01
C ALA A 44 -3.63 -4.90 -2.24
N CYS A 45 -3.55 -4.24 -3.40
CA CYS A 45 -2.44 -4.52 -4.31
C CYS A 45 -1.20 -3.79 -3.76
N SER A 46 -0.38 -4.49 -2.96
CA SER A 46 0.95 -4.01 -2.60
C SER A 46 1.93 -4.59 -3.61
N ALA A 47 2.15 -3.88 -4.71
CA ALA A 47 3.26 -4.23 -5.60
C ALA A 47 4.55 -3.94 -4.82
N ALA A 48 5.31 -4.99 -4.51
CA ALA A 48 6.67 -4.81 -4.02
C ALA A 48 7.46 -4.16 -5.15
N GLU A 49 7.82 -2.88 -5.01
CA GLU A 49 8.69 -2.21 -5.96
C GLU A 49 10.04 -2.91 -5.95
N SER A 50 10.42 -3.46 -7.11
CA SER A 50 11.71 -4.09 -7.29
C SER A 50 12.79 -3.02 -7.35
N LEU A 51 13.92 -3.25 -6.68
CA LEU A 51 15.12 -2.44 -6.85
C LEU A 51 15.80 -2.71 -8.19
N ASP A 52 15.54 -3.84 -8.83
CA ASP A 52 16.15 -4.19 -10.11
C ASP A 52 15.79 -3.18 -11.21
N GLY A 53 16.80 -2.62 -11.87
CA GLY A 53 16.67 -1.57 -12.88
C GLY A 53 16.55 -0.15 -12.34
N THR A 54 16.79 0.07 -11.04
CA THR A 54 16.74 1.41 -10.42
C THR A 54 18.13 2.04 -10.28
N SER A 55 18.18 3.37 -10.34
CA SER A 55 19.39 4.17 -10.13
C SER A 55 19.13 5.27 -9.10
N TRP A 56 20.05 5.41 -8.16
CA TRP A 56 19.92 6.28 -7.00
C TRP A 56 21.12 7.20 -6.87
N ALA A 57 20.88 8.43 -6.44
CA ALA A 57 21.93 9.38 -6.05
C ALA A 57 21.80 9.70 -4.56
N MET A 58 22.92 9.69 -3.84
CA MET A 58 22.95 10.04 -2.43
C MET A 58 22.72 11.54 -2.23
N THR A 59 21.74 11.90 -1.42
CA THR A 59 21.45 13.30 -1.06
C THR A 59 21.98 13.67 0.33
N SER A 60 22.02 12.70 1.24
CA SER A 60 22.47 12.87 2.62
C SER A 60 22.89 11.52 3.21
N TYR A 61 23.72 11.55 4.24
CA TYR A 61 24.15 10.36 4.97
C TYR A 61 24.16 10.62 6.48
N ARG A 62 24.20 9.54 7.28
CA ARG A 62 24.43 9.66 8.73
C ARG A 62 25.92 9.59 9.01
N ASP A 63 26.43 10.53 9.79
CA ASP A 63 27.82 10.53 10.25
C ASP A 63 28.05 9.48 11.36
N SER A 64 29.29 9.39 11.85
CA SER A 64 29.66 8.47 12.94
C SER A 64 28.99 8.77 14.28
N GLN A 65 28.39 9.96 14.43
CA GLN A 65 27.66 10.40 15.61
C GLN A 65 26.14 10.22 15.44
N GLY A 66 25.68 9.80 14.26
CA GLY A 66 24.28 9.59 13.91
C GLY A 66 23.55 10.84 13.40
N ASN A 67 24.23 11.98 13.29
CA ASN A 67 23.65 13.21 12.75
C ASN A 67 23.47 13.09 11.24
N LEU A 68 22.43 13.73 10.72
CA LEU A 68 22.22 13.80 9.28
C LEU A 68 23.14 14.88 8.71
N ALA A 69 24.02 14.48 7.78
CA ALA A 69 24.90 15.35 7.04
C ALA A 69 24.50 15.37 5.57
N GLU A 70 24.50 16.55 4.96
CA GLU A 70 24.32 16.71 3.52
C GLU A 70 25.60 16.33 2.77
N ILE A 71 25.45 15.93 1.50
CA ILE A 71 26.61 15.71 0.64
C ILE A 71 27.35 17.02 0.37
N LEU A 72 28.67 16.94 0.18
CA LEU A 72 29.45 18.09 -0.23
C LEU A 72 29.03 18.56 -1.64
N PRO A 73 29.07 19.88 -1.92
CA PRO A 73 28.87 20.40 -3.26
C PRO A 73 29.78 19.69 -4.27
N GLU A 74 29.27 19.43 -5.46
CA GLU A 74 29.99 18.77 -6.57
C GLU A 74 30.44 17.32 -6.31
N THR A 75 29.93 16.67 -5.26
CA THR A 75 30.13 15.23 -5.06
C THR A 75 28.95 14.47 -5.64
N LEU A 76 29.21 13.46 -6.48
CA LEU A 76 28.17 12.56 -6.97
C LEU A 76 28.47 11.13 -6.49
N VAL A 77 27.61 10.63 -5.61
CA VAL A 77 27.63 9.24 -5.15
C VAL A 77 26.39 8.53 -5.69
N THR A 78 26.59 7.49 -6.49
CA THR A 78 25.49 6.74 -7.13
C THR A 78 25.39 5.32 -6.61
N ALA A 79 24.20 4.72 -6.76
CA ALA A 79 23.94 3.28 -6.59
C ALA A 79 22.97 2.80 -7.67
N ASP A 80 23.45 1.90 -8.52
CA ASP A 80 22.76 1.32 -9.66
C ASP A 80 22.51 -0.17 -9.38
N PHE A 81 21.23 -0.57 -9.35
CA PHE A 81 20.80 -1.94 -9.07
C PHE A 81 20.35 -2.62 -10.36
N GLN A 82 21.02 -3.71 -10.74
CA GLN A 82 20.69 -4.46 -11.93
C GLN A 82 21.11 -5.93 -11.82
N ALA A 83 20.20 -6.85 -12.14
CA ALA A 83 20.44 -8.29 -12.24
C ALA A 83 21.22 -8.85 -11.02
N ASP A 84 20.71 -8.57 -9.82
CA ASP A 84 21.31 -8.95 -8.52
C ASP A 84 22.69 -8.34 -8.24
N GLN A 85 23.11 -7.35 -9.00
CA GLN A 85 24.31 -6.55 -8.75
C GLN A 85 23.97 -5.10 -8.40
N VAL A 86 24.73 -4.59 -7.44
CA VAL A 86 24.78 -3.16 -7.12
C VAL A 86 26.14 -2.63 -7.55
N SER A 87 26.14 -1.51 -8.24
CA SER A 87 27.34 -0.80 -8.64
C SER A 87 27.20 0.69 -8.40
N GLY A 88 28.30 1.42 -8.40
CA GLY A 88 28.22 2.87 -8.28
C GLY A 88 29.56 3.56 -8.34
N ASN A 89 29.50 4.88 -8.30
CA ASN A 89 30.66 5.75 -8.30
C ASN A 89 30.67 6.63 -7.05
N VAL A 90 31.86 6.89 -6.51
CA VAL A 90 32.13 7.75 -5.36
C VAL A 90 33.23 8.74 -5.78
N THR A 91 32.93 9.54 -6.79
CA THR A 91 33.81 10.52 -7.47
C THR A 91 35.11 9.92 -8.03
N CYS A 92 36.05 9.52 -7.17
CA CYS A 92 37.34 8.96 -7.55
C CYS A 92 37.27 7.43 -7.70
N ASN A 93 36.41 6.77 -6.93
CA ASN A 93 36.37 5.33 -6.84
C ASN A 93 35.07 4.77 -7.42
N SER A 94 35.13 3.58 -8.01
CA SER A 94 33.95 2.79 -8.35
C SER A 94 33.87 1.57 -7.44
N TYR A 95 32.65 1.11 -7.21
CA TYR A 95 32.38 -0.10 -6.44
C TYR A 95 31.35 -0.99 -7.16
N SER A 96 31.40 -2.28 -6.89
CA SER A 96 30.46 -3.26 -7.41
C SER A 96 30.37 -4.48 -6.49
N GLY A 97 29.19 -5.09 -6.39
CA GLY A 97 29.01 -6.37 -5.71
C GLY A 97 27.59 -6.89 -5.88
N THR A 98 27.27 -7.98 -5.19
CA THR A 98 25.94 -8.56 -5.24
C THR A 98 24.99 -7.90 -4.25
N TYR A 99 23.70 -7.90 -4.56
CA TYR A 99 22.65 -7.55 -3.61
C TYR A 99 21.52 -8.57 -3.64
N GLN A 100 20.76 -8.64 -2.55
CA GLN A 100 19.48 -9.33 -2.48
C GLN A 100 18.47 -8.43 -1.78
N ALA A 101 17.30 -8.24 -2.39
CA ALA A 101 16.22 -7.44 -1.83
C ALA A 101 15.01 -8.33 -1.54
N THR A 102 14.57 -8.36 -0.29
CA THR A 102 13.41 -9.14 0.15
C THR A 102 12.51 -8.26 1.02
N GLY A 103 11.34 -7.88 0.49
CA GLY A 103 10.44 -6.96 1.18
C GLY A 103 11.12 -5.61 1.44
N ASN A 104 11.30 -5.26 2.71
CA ASN A 104 11.90 -4.01 3.16
C ASN A 104 13.38 -4.17 3.59
N GLU A 105 13.99 -5.31 3.30
CA GLU A 105 15.38 -5.62 3.64
C GLU A 105 16.24 -5.69 2.38
N ILE A 106 17.40 -5.04 2.41
CA ILE A 106 18.43 -5.14 1.39
C ILE A 106 19.69 -5.73 2.03
N LYS A 107 20.19 -6.82 1.47
CA LYS A 107 21.47 -7.43 1.84
C LYS A 107 22.48 -7.14 0.76
N ILE A 108 23.60 -6.52 1.14
CA ILE A 108 24.72 -6.24 0.25
C ILE A 108 25.81 -7.29 0.51
N GLY A 109 26.26 -7.96 -0.54
CA GLY A 109 27.36 -8.92 -0.48
C GLY A 109 28.74 -8.24 -0.40
N PRO A 110 29.82 -9.00 -0.50
CA PRO A 110 31.16 -8.45 -0.59
C PRO A 110 31.28 -7.47 -1.76
N LEU A 111 31.84 -6.29 -1.49
CA LEU A 111 32.06 -5.26 -2.51
C LEU A 111 33.51 -5.30 -3.00
N ALA A 112 33.67 -5.22 -4.32
CA ALA A 112 34.94 -4.85 -4.94
C ALA A 112 35.00 -3.33 -5.09
N THR A 113 36.17 -2.75 -4.83
CA THR A 113 36.40 -1.30 -4.99
C THR A 113 37.66 -1.07 -5.81
N THR A 114 37.65 0.00 -6.59
CA THR A 114 38.85 0.49 -7.28
C THR A 114 39.47 1.64 -6.49
N LEU A 115 40.79 1.77 -6.52
CA LEU A 115 41.49 3.00 -6.18
C LEU A 115 42.01 3.59 -7.49
N ARG A 116 41.56 4.79 -7.88
CA ARG A 116 42.12 5.51 -9.04
C ARG A 116 43.18 6.50 -8.61
#